data_AF-A0A3R7A097-F1
#
_entry.id   AF-A0A3R7A097-F1
#
_cell.length_a   1.000
_cell.length_b   1.000
_cell.length_c   1.000
_cell.angle_alpha   90.00
_cell.angle_beta   90.00
_cell.angle_gamma   90.00
#
_symmetry.space_group_name_H-M   'P 1'
#
loop_
_entity.id
_entity.type
_entity.pdbx_description
1 polymer ?
#
loop_
_entity_poly.entity_id
_entity_poly.type
_entity_poly.pdbx_seq_one_letter_code
_entity_poly.pdbx_strand_id
1 'polypeptide(L)'
;MEKISPEERQGLEKGAFVIEPLLQTLRLYDDVIETNPPLKKKRDALELEARSSQNHEEVAKKLAEFLNFVAAFKSEKERAEQ
;
A
#
# COMPACT_ATOMS: atom_id res chain seq x y z
N MET A 1 9.36 18.73 -24.90
CA MET A 1 9.56 18.46 -23.46
C MET A 1 8.27 18.85 -22.76
N GLU A 2 7.45 17.87 -22.39
CA GLU A 2 6.24 18.13 -21.58
C GLU A 2 6.65 18.71 -20.23
N LYS A 3 6.20 19.94 -19.96
CA LYS A 3 6.44 20.61 -18.68
C LYS A 3 5.33 20.18 -17.73
N ILE A 4 5.67 19.30 -16.81
CA ILE A 4 4.81 18.89 -15.70
C ILE A 4 4.36 20.15 -14.96
N SER A 5 3.05 20.33 -14.81
CA SER A 5 2.47 21.53 -14.19
C SER A 5 2.79 21.57 -12.69
N PRO A 6 2.82 22.75 -12.04
CA PRO A 6 3.08 22.87 -10.61
C PRO A 6 2.12 22.03 -9.74
N GLU A 7 0.86 21.90 -10.18
CA GLU A 7 -0.17 21.09 -9.52
C GLU A 7 0.14 19.59 -9.61
N GLU A 8 0.62 19.13 -10.77
CA GLU A 8 1.05 17.74 -10.98
C GLU A 8 2.29 17.41 -10.14
N ARG A 9 3.24 18.35 -10.02
CA ARG A 9 4.39 18.20 -9.10
C ARG A 9 3.96 18.10 -7.64
N GLN A 10 3.02 18.93 -7.21
CA GLN A 10 2.52 18.90 -5.84
C GLN A 10 1.76 17.60 -5.54
N GLY A 11 1.00 17.07 -6.51
CA GLY A 11 0.35 15.76 -6.40
C GLY A 11 1.36 14.61 -6.28
N LEU A 12 2.45 14.67 -7.05
CA LEU A 12 3.55 13.69 -6.99
C LEU A 12 4.28 13.69 -5.64
N GLU A 13 4.55 14.88 -5.08
CA GLU A 13 5.17 15.02 -3.75
C GLU A 13 4.25 14.55 -2.63
N LYS A 14 2.94 14.88 -2.68
CA LYS A 14 1.96 14.42 -1.68
C LYS A 14 1.73 12.91 -1.75
N GLY A 15 1.64 12.34 -2.96
CA GLY A 15 1.49 10.90 -3.15
C GLY A 15 2.69 10.12 -2.63
N ALA A 16 3.91 10.55 -3.00
CA ALA A 16 5.16 9.95 -2.51
C ALA A 16 5.27 10.02 -0.99
N PHE A 17 4.86 11.14 -0.39
CA PHE A 17 4.86 11.33 1.06
C PHE A 17 3.93 10.35 1.80
N VAL A 18 2.83 9.93 1.17
CA VAL A 18 1.83 9.04 1.80
C VAL A 18 2.17 7.55 1.64
N ILE A 19 2.93 7.18 0.60
CA ILE A 19 3.31 5.78 0.33
C ILE A 19 4.12 5.17 1.49
N GLU A 20 5.16 5.86 1.98
CA GLU A 20 6.04 5.32 3.02
C GLU A 20 5.28 5.04 4.34
N PRO A 21 4.44 5.95 4.87
CA PRO A 21 3.56 5.65 6.00
C PRO A 21 2.63 4.45 5.80
N LEU A 22 2.07 4.28 4.59
CA LEU A 22 1.20 3.13 4.29
C LEU A 22 1.98 1.81 4.33
N LEU A 23 3.18 1.78 3.76
CA LEU A 23 4.07 0.61 3.83
C LEU A 23 4.50 0.30 5.27
N GLN A 24 4.81 1.33 6.07
CA GLN A 24 5.11 1.12 7.49
C GLN A 24 3.91 0.56 8.26
N THR A 25 2.70 1.03 7.97
CA THR A 25 1.47 0.53 8.63
C THR A 25 1.22 -0.93 8.27
N LEU A 26 1.50 -1.35 7.02
CA LEU A 26 1.39 -2.76 6.62
C LEU A 26 2.31 -3.68 7.43
N ARG A 27 3.45 -3.20 7.92
CA ARG A 27 4.35 -4.00 8.79
C ARG A 27 3.69 -4.40 10.11
N LEU A 28 2.69 -3.64 10.58
CA LEU A 28 1.91 -4.01 11.77
C LEU A 28 1.04 -5.26 11.55
N TYR A 29 0.88 -5.68 10.29
CA TYR A 29 0.14 -6.87 9.88
C TYR A 29 1.05 -7.96 9.30
N ASP A 30 2.38 -7.88 9.49
CA ASP A 30 3.34 -8.87 8.96
C ASP A 30 3.03 -10.29 9.44
N ASP A 31 2.49 -10.45 10.65
CA ASP A 31 2.02 -11.74 11.20
C ASP A 31 0.98 -12.41 10.28
N VAL A 32 0.02 -11.63 9.79
CA VAL A 32 -1.04 -12.11 8.89
C VAL A 32 -0.51 -12.21 7.47
N ILE A 33 0.26 -11.24 7.01
CA ILE A 33 0.75 -11.20 5.63
C ILE A 33 1.72 -12.34 5.36
N GLU A 34 2.69 -12.59 6.24
CA GLU A 34 3.71 -13.64 6.06
C GLU A 34 3.11 -15.05 6.15
N THR A 35 2.05 -15.23 6.94
CA THR A 35 1.34 -16.52 7.05
C THR A 35 0.35 -16.76 5.91
N ASN A 36 0.09 -15.77 5.05
CA ASN A 36 -0.81 -15.87 3.90
C ASN A 36 -0.06 -15.57 2.60
N PRO A 37 0.42 -16.62 1.87
CA PRO A 37 1.21 -16.44 0.65
C PRO A 37 0.58 -15.51 -0.41
N PRO A 38 -0.75 -15.49 -0.64
CA PRO A 38 -1.36 -14.53 -1.55
C PRO A 38 -1.21 -13.07 -1.11
N LEU A 39 -1.31 -12.79 0.20
CA LEU A 39 -1.16 -11.44 0.74
C LEU A 39 0.27 -10.96 0.65
N LYS A 40 1.23 -11.83 0.97
CA LYS A 40 2.65 -11.55 0.79
C LYS A 40 2.98 -11.17 -0.65
N LYS A 41 2.57 -11.98 -1.63
CA LYS A 41 2.77 -11.68 -3.05
C LYS A 41 2.17 -10.33 -3.46
N LYS A 42 0.98 -10.00 -2.93
CA LYS A 42 0.31 -8.72 -3.22
C LYS A 42 1.06 -7.54 -2.58
N ARG A 43 1.54 -7.66 -1.34
CA ARG A 43 2.38 -6.65 -0.68
C ARG A 43 3.65 -6.39 -1.49
N ASP A 44 4.38 -7.44 -1.84
CA ASP A 44 5.66 -7.32 -2.55
C ASP A 44 5.49 -6.66 -3.93
N ALA A 45 4.39 -6.96 -4.64
CA ALA A 45 4.04 -6.31 -5.90
C ALA A 45 3.74 -4.81 -5.72
N LEU A 46 3.00 -4.44 -4.68
CA LEU A 46 2.70 -3.04 -4.35
C LEU A 46 3.95 -2.26 -3.91
N GLU A 47 4.86 -2.90 -3.16
CA GLU A 47 6.16 -2.32 -2.80
C GLU A 47 7.03 -2.06 -4.03
N LEU A 48 7.03 -2.98 -5.00
CA LEU A 48 7.73 -2.78 -6.27
C LEU A 48 7.11 -1.62 -7.05
N GLU A 49 5.78 -1.60 -7.18
CA GLU A 49 5.05 -0.54 -7.87
C GLU A 49 5.30 0.83 -7.21
N ALA A 50 5.34 0.89 -5.88
CA ALA A 50 5.68 2.10 -5.13
C ALA A 50 7.07 2.65 -5.39
N ARG A 51 8.04 1.79 -5.74
CA ARG A 51 9.42 2.20 -6.03
C ARG A 51 9.63 2.59 -7.49
N SER A 52 8.82 2.04 -8.41
CA SER A 52 9.03 2.20 -9.86
C SER A 52 7.96 3.03 -10.56
N SER A 53 6.79 3.21 -9.97
CA SER A 53 5.66 3.92 -10.60
C SER A 53 5.88 5.42 -10.59
N GLN A 54 5.47 6.07 -11.68
CA GLN A 54 5.35 7.52 -11.75
C GLN A 54 3.98 8.03 -11.26
N ASN A 55 3.02 7.13 -11.04
CA ASN A 55 1.67 7.45 -10.55
C ASN A 55 1.56 7.13 -9.05
N HIS A 56 2.18 7.98 -8.22
CA HIS A 56 2.19 7.77 -6.77
C HIS A 56 0.80 7.84 -6.12
N GLU A 57 -0.14 8.60 -6.71
CA GLU A 57 -1.51 8.70 -6.20
C GLU A 57 -2.25 7.37 -6.34
N GLU A 58 -2.16 6.73 -7.52
CA GLU A 58 -2.77 5.42 -7.75
C GLU A 58 -2.14 4.35 -6.85
N VAL A 59 -0.81 4.36 -6.69
CA VAL A 59 -0.12 3.44 -5.78
C VAL A 59 -0.60 3.65 -4.34
N ALA A 60 -0.66 4.89 -3.86
CA ALA A 60 -1.13 5.19 -2.51
C ALA A 60 -2.57 4.67 -2.29
N LYS A 61 -3.45 4.82 -3.29
CA LYS A 61 -4.80 4.26 -3.26
C LYS A 61 -4.79 2.74 -3.16
N LYS A 62 -4.02 2.05 -4.01
CA LYS A 62 -3.90 0.57 -3.98
C LYS A 62 -3.35 0.07 -2.64
N LEU A 63 -2.35 0.75 -2.08
CA LEU A 63 -1.80 0.44 -0.76
C LEU A 63 -2.83 0.62 0.35
N ALA A 64 -3.60 1.71 0.33
CA ALA A 64 -4.66 1.96 1.31
C ALA A 64 -5.78 0.91 1.22
N GLU A 65 -6.21 0.54 0.00
CA GLU A 65 -7.18 -0.53 -0.22
C GLU A 65 -6.66 -1.88 0.29
N PHE A 66 -5.39 -2.20 0.02
CA PHE A 66 -4.77 -3.42 0.52
C PHE A 66 -4.67 -3.44 2.04
N LEU A 67 -4.28 -2.34 2.66
CA LEU A 67 -4.23 -2.20 4.11
C LEU A 67 -5.59 -2.45 4.76
N ASN A 68 -6.66 -1.83 4.23
CA ASN A 68 -8.03 -2.05 4.71
C ASN A 68 -8.45 -3.51 4.58
N PHE A 69 -8.10 -4.16 3.46
CA PHE A 69 -8.37 -5.57 3.25
C PHE A 69 -7.65 -6.45 4.29
N VAL A 70 -6.35 -6.22 4.53
CA VAL A 70 -5.57 -7.01 5.49
C VAL A 70 -6.09 -6.81 6.91
N ALA A 71 -6.50 -5.58 7.27
CA ALA A 71 -7.11 -5.29 8.56
C ALA A 71 -8.43 -6.04 8.77
N ALA A 72 -9.30 -6.05 7.76
CA ALA A 72 -10.55 -6.82 7.79
C ALA A 72 -10.28 -8.32 7.89
N PHE A 73 -9.37 -8.84 7.06
CA PHE A 73 -8.98 -10.25 7.05
C PHE A 73 -8.44 -10.71 8.41
N LYS A 74 -7.58 -9.91 9.06
CA LYS A 74 -7.09 -10.19 10.42
C LYS A 74 -8.25 -10.30 11.40
N SER A 75 -9.15 -9.32 11.40
CA SER A 75 -10.29 -9.30 12.31
C SER A 75 -11.24 -10.48 12.08
N GLU A 76 -11.45 -10.91 10.83
CA GLU A 76 -12.27 -12.08 10.50
C GLU A 76 -11.60 -13.38 10.98
N LYS A 77 -10.30 -13.51 10.76
CA LYS A 77 -9.52 -14.67 11.23
C LYS A 77 -9.57 -14.80 12.76
N GLU A 78 -9.31 -13.70 13.47
CA GLU A 78 -9.38 -13.66 14.94
C GLU A 78 -10.78 -14.00 15.49
N ARG A 79 -11.85 -13.67 14.76
CA ARG A 79 -13.22 -14.04 15.14
C ARG A 79 -13.53 -15.51 14.89
N ALA A 80 -12.96 -16.12 13.85
CA ALA A 80 -13.16 -17.54 13.55
C ALA A 80 -12.39 -18.48 14.50
N GLU A 81 -11.34 -17.96 15.16
CA GLU A 81 -10.52 -18.68 16.14
C GLU A 81 -11.02 -18.54 17.60
N GLN A 82 -12.10 -17.76 17.82
CA GLN A 82 -12.81 -17.63 19.12
C GLN A 82 -13.98 -18.60 19.24
#